data_AF-A0A5P3AMU3-F1
#
_entry.id   AF-A0A5P3AMU3-F1
#
_cell.length_a   1.000
_cell.length_b   1.000
_cell.length_c   1.000
_cell.angle_alpha   90.00
_cell.angle_beta   90.00
_cell.angle_gamma   90.00
#
_symmetry.space_group_name_H-M   'P 1'
#
loop_
_entity.id
_entity.type
_entity.pdbx_description
1 polymer ?
#
loop_
_entity_poly.entity_id
_entity_poly.type
_entity_poly.pdbx_seq_one_letter_code
_entity_poly.pdbx_strand_id
1 'polypeptide(L)'
;MFRTRPVYAPAIRAAADVGDQLLDLNEFDVAILAAIAYHQPITRDGLKDIFGKEISRDLIGRLHAQGLIGTGPRAPRRGAPYTFVTTDAFLAAFGLESLRDLPDAEQLNDAGLAARA
;
A
#
# COMPACT_ATOMS: atom_id res chain seq x y z
N MET A 1 9.87 15.81 25.61
CA MET A 1 10.19 15.75 24.16
C MET A 1 11.47 14.94 24.01
N PHE A 2 11.42 13.76 23.39
CA PHE A 2 12.60 12.93 23.16
C PHE A 2 13.25 13.28 21.82
N ARG A 3 14.56 13.52 21.79
CA ARG A 3 15.36 13.72 20.57
C ARG A 3 16.70 13.03 20.73
N THR A 4 17.20 12.45 19.66
CA THR A 4 18.54 11.83 19.62
C THR A 4 19.63 12.90 19.57
N ARG A 5 20.83 12.57 20.06
CA ARG A 5 21.99 13.45 19.93
C ARG A 5 22.41 13.54 18.45
N PRO A 6 22.82 14.72 17.94
CA PRO A 6 23.16 14.91 16.52
C PRO A 6 24.32 14.02 16.04
N VAL A 7 25.17 13.55 16.95
CA VAL A 7 26.26 12.60 16.63
C VAL A 7 25.75 11.28 16.05
N TYR A 8 24.52 10.87 16.37
CA TYR A 8 23.91 9.65 15.86
C TYR A 8 23.23 9.85 14.50
N ALA A 9 23.11 11.09 14.01
CA ALA A 9 22.39 11.38 12.77
C ALA A 9 22.92 10.60 11.54
N PRO A 10 24.24 10.41 11.33
CA PRO A 10 24.73 9.60 10.22
C PRO A 10 24.32 8.13 10.31
N ALA A 11 24.38 7.52 11.50
CA ALA A 11 24.00 6.13 11.71
C ALA A 11 22.48 5.92 11.58
N ILE A 12 21.67 6.87 12.09
CA ILE A 12 20.22 6.86 11.93
C ILE A 12 19.84 7.00 10.46
N ARG A 13 20.45 7.93 9.71
CA ARG A 13 20.21 8.07 8.28
C ARG A 13 20.60 6.83 7.50
N ALA A 14 21.80 6.29 7.75
CA ALA A 14 22.24 5.06 7.10
C ALA A 14 21.32 3.87 7.38
N ALA A 15 20.80 3.73 8.60
CA ALA A 15 19.84 2.67 8.93
C ALA A 15 18.44 2.93 8.35
N ALA A 16 17.99 4.18 8.31
CA ALA A 16 16.70 4.57 7.74
C ALA A 16 16.67 4.43 6.21
N ASP A 17 17.77 4.76 5.52
CA ASP A 17 17.91 4.66 4.07
C ASP A 17 17.88 3.20 3.58
N VAL A 18 18.21 2.22 4.42
CA VAL A 18 18.22 0.80 4.05
C VAL A 18 16.81 0.23 3.91
N GLY A 19 15.84 0.72 4.68
CA GLY A 19 14.45 0.28 4.59
C GLY A 19 13.71 0.90 3.39
N ASP A 20 13.93 2.19 3.15
CA ASP A 20 13.23 2.97 2.11
C ASP A 20 13.69 2.61 0.69
N GLN A 21 14.96 2.18 0.53
CA GLN A 21 15.51 1.76 -0.77
C GLN A 21 15.05 0.36 -1.24
N LEU A 22 14.54 -0.50 -0.35
CA LEU A 22 14.28 -1.91 -0.70
C LEU A 22 13.09 -2.13 -1.63
N LEU A 23 12.14 -1.20 -1.70
CA LEU A 23 10.90 -1.38 -2.47
C LEU A 23 10.70 -0.37 -3.61
N ASP A 24 11.54 0.67 -3.75
CA ASP A 24 11.45 1.68 -4.82
C ASP A 24 9.99 2.05 -5.18
N LEU A 25 9.22 2.43 -4.15
CA LEU A 25 7.80 2.76 -4.26
C LEU A 25 7.65 4.28 -4.38
N ASN A 26 7.00 4.73 -5.45
CA ASN A 26 6.56 6.11 -5.53
C ASN A 26 5.24 6.33 -4.76
N GLU A 27 4.84 7.59 -4.59
CA GLU A 27 3.59 7.97 -3.90
C GLU A 27 2.36 7.28 -4.50
N PHE A 28 2.31 7.14 -5.83
CA PHE A 28 1.19 6.49 -6.51
C PHE A 28 1.17 4.98 -6.29
N ASP A 29 2.33 4.33 -6.16
CA ASP A 29 2.44 2.91 -5.82
C ASP A 29 1.86 2.64 -4.43
N VAL A 30 2.23 3.49 -3.46
CA VAL A 30 1.70 3.44 -2.09
C VAL A 30 0.19 3.66 -2.09
N ALA A 31 -0.32 4.61 -2.88
CA ALA A 31 -1.75 4.83 -3.01
C ALA A 31 -2.48 3.60 -3.57
N ILE A 32 -1.92 2.94 -4.60
CA ILE A 32 -2.48 1.71 -5.17
C ILE A 32 -2.48 0.58 -4.14
N LEU A 33 -1.39 0.40 -3.39
CA LEU A 33 -1.30 -0.61 -2.33
C LEU A 33 -2.33 -0.37 -1.23
N ALA A 34 -2.51 0.89 -0.81
CA ALA A 34 -3.55 1.26 0.15
C ALA A 34 -4.96 0.93 -0.38
N ALA A 35 -5.27 1.30 -1.63
CA ALA A 35 -6.56 0.98 -2.22
C ALA A 35 -6.82 -0.54 -2.29
N ILE A 36 -5.79 -1.35 -2.60
CA ILE A 36 -5.91 -2.81 -2.53
C ILE A 36 -6.14 -3.26 -1.09
N ALA A 37 -5.38 -2.74 -0.12
CA ALA A 37 -5.49 -3.14 1.28
C ALA A 37 -6.89 -2.90 1.87
N TYR A 38 -7.49 -1.73 1.60
CA TYR A 38 -8.82 -1.36 2.10
C TYR A 38 -9.99 -1.99 1.32
N HIS A 39 -9.81 -2.31 0.03
CA HIS A 39 -10.92 -2.75 -0.84
C HIS A 39 -10.76 -4.17 -1.40
N GLN A 40 -9.74 -4.91 -0.96
CA GLN A 40 -9.55 -6.28 -1.42
C GLN A 40 -10.75 -7.19 -1.07
N PRO A 41 -11.09 -8.16 -1.95
CA PRO A 41 -10.47 -8.41 -3.26
C PRO A 41 -10.95 -7.41 -4.33
N ILE A 42 -10.01 -6.69 -4.98
CA ILE A 42 -10.34 -5.63 -5.95
C ILE A 42 -9.77 -5.91 -7.35
N THR A 43 -10.53 -5.57 -8.40
CA THR A 43 -10.06 -5.73 -9.80
C THR A 43 -9.29 -4.49 -10.29
N ARG A 44 -8.53 -4.62 -11.39
CA ARG A 44 -7.86 -3.45 -12.02
C ARG A 44 -8.85 -2.36 -12.44
N ASP A 45 -10.05 -2.74 -12.89
CA ASP A 45 -11.10 -1.77 -13.20
C ASP A 45 -11.63 -1.08 -11.94
N GLY A 46 -11.76 -1.80 -10.82
CA GLY A 46 -12.15 -1.19 -9.55
C GLY A 46 -11.11 -0.17 -9.06
N LEU A 47 -9.81 -0.46 -9.25
CA LEU A 47 -8.77 0.54 -8.98
C LEU A 47 -8.91 1.75 -9.93
N LYS A 48 -9.17 1.52 -11.21
CA LYS A 48 -9.45 2.62 -12.14
C LYS A 48 -10.61 3.50 -11.68
N ASP A 49 -11.69 2.90 -11.16
CA ASP A 49 -12.86 3.64 -10.67
C ASP A 49 -12.49 4.52 -9.46
N ILE A 50 -11.62 4.04 -8.56
CA ILE A 50 -11.13 4.81 -7.40
C ILE A 50 -10.24 5.97 -7.84
N PHE A 51 -9.28 5.73 -8.75
CA PHE A 51 -8.27 6.71 -9.15
C PHE A 51 -8.67 7.59 -10.33
N GLY A 52 -9.81 7.33 -10.96
CA GLY A 52 -10.31 8.05 -12.14
C GLY A 52 -9.43 7.89 -13.40
N LYS A 53 -8.49 6.94 -13.41
CA LYS A 53 -7.55 6.72 -14.52
C LYS A 53 -7.16 5.25 -14.67
N GLU A 54 -6.77 4.85 -15.88
CA GLU A 54 -6.29 3.49 -16.15
C GLU A 54 -5.05 3.17 -15.29
N ILE A 55 -5.07 1.99 -14.66
CA ILE A 55 -3.92 1.48 -13.91
C ILE A 55 -3.07 0.63 -14.84
N SER A 56 -1.78 0.98 -14.94
CA SER A 56 -0.82 0.25 -15.77
C SER A 56 -0.69 -1.21 -15.32
N ARG A 57 -0.63 -2.12 -16.29
CA ARG A 57 -0.37 -3.54 -16.03
C ARG A 57 1.05 -3.75 -15.51
N ASP A 58 2.00 -2.94 -15.96
CA ASP A 58 3.41 -3.04 -15.54
C ASP A 58 3.58 -2.61 -14.07
N LEU A 59 2.80 -1.61 -13.63
CA LEU A 59 2.76 -1.21 -12.22
C LEU A 59 2.26 -2.38 -11.36
N ILE A 60 1.12 -2.96 -11.72
CA ILE A 60 0.58 -4.15 -11.01
C ILE A 60 1.58 -5.32 -11.06
N GLY A 61 2.21 -5.54 -12.20
CA GLY A 61 3.22 -6.58 -12.38
C GLY A 61 4.44 -6.38 -11.48
N ARG A 62 4.93 -5.14 -11.33
CA ARG A 62 6.02 -4.80 -10.41
C ARG A 62 5.64 -5.04 -8.96
N LEU A 63 4.49 -4.55 -8.50
CA LEU A 63 4.01 -4.77 -7.13
C LEU A 63 3.85 -6.27 -6.81
N HIS A 64 3.35 -7.04 -7.78
CA HIS A 64 3.24 -8.49 -7.65
C HIS A 64 4.61 -9.18 -7.64
N ALA A 65 5.56 -8.74 -8.48
CA ALA A 65 6.92 -9.28 -8.51
C ALA A 65 7.71 -8.98 -7.22
N GLN A 66 7.43 -7.85 -6.57
CA GLN A 66 7.93 -7.50 -5.24
C GLN A 66 7.22 -8.27 -4.12
N GLY A 67 6.20 -9.06 -4.46
CA GLY A 67 5.45 -9.87 -3.50
C GLY A 67 4.50 -9.08 -2.62
N LEU A 68 4.29 -7.77 -2.85
CA LEU A 68 3.40 -6.92 -2.03
C LEU A 68 1.92 -7.23 -2.26
N ILE A 69 1.59 -7.73 -3.45
CA ILE A 69 0.22 -8.16 -3.81
C ILE A 69 0.22 -9.55 -4.43
N GLY A 70 -0.89 -10.25 -4.25
CA GLY A 70 -1.17 -11.55 -4.85
C GLY A 70 -2.46 -11.55 -5.67
N THR A 71 -2.76 -12.70 -6.27
CA THR A 71 -4.02 -12.91 -7.00
C THR A 71 -5.10 -13.37 -6.02
N GLY A 72 -6.21 -12.62 -5.96
CA GLY A 72 -7.41 -13.00 -5.22
C GLY A 72 -8.40 -13.84 -6.04
N PRO A 73 -9.58 -14.17 -5.47
CA PRO A 73 -10.65 -14.87 -6.16
C PRO A 73 -11.10 -14.10 -7.42
N ARG A 74 -11.54 -14.82 -8.46
CA ARG A 74 -12.12 -14.15 -9.64
C ARG A 74 -13.38 -13.37 -9.24
N ALA A 75 -13.54 -12.16 -9.78
CA ALA A 75 -14.72 -11.35 -9.49
C ALA A 75 -16.00 -12.03 -10.03
N PRO A 76 -17.12 -12.02 -9.28
CA PRO A 76 -18.38 -12.67 -9.66
C PRO A 76 -19.18 -11.86 -10.70
N ARG A 77 -18.52 -11.45 -11.79
CA ARG A 77 -19.11 -10.69 -12.91
C ARG A 77 -18.71 -11.28 -14.25
N ARG A 78 -19.41 -10.90 -15.32
CA ARG A 78 -19.09 -11.37 -16.70
C ARG A 78 -17.61 -11.13 -17.01
N GLY A 79 -16.97 -12.14 -17.60
CA GLY A 79 -15.52 -12.13 -17.88
C GLY A 79 -14.63 -12.54 -16.71
N ALA A 80 -15.19 -12.69 -15.49
CA ALA A 80 -14.52 -13.18 -14.29
C ALA A 80 -13.09 -12.63 -14.11
N PRO A 81 -12.88 -11.30 -14.12
CA PRO A 81 -11.54 -10.72 -14.08
C PRO A 81 -10.81 -11.07 -12.78
N TYR A 82 -9.48 -11.10 -12.85
CA TYR A 82 -8.64 -11.28 -11.66
C TYR A 82 -8.86 -10.14 -10.67
N THR A 83 -8.80 -10.48 -9.38
CA THR A 83 -8.71 -9.53 -8.28
C THR A 83 -7.32 -9.57 -7.66
N PHE A 84 -7.01 -8.54 -6.88
CA PHE A 84 -5.76 -8.41 -6.14
C PHE A 84 -6.06 -8.36 -4.64
N VAL A 85 -5.15 -8.96 -3.88
CA VAL A 85 -5.13 -8.99 -2.42
C VAL A 85 -3.72 -8.63 -1.96
N THR A 86 -3.57 -8.10 -0.74
CA THR A 86 -2.25 -7.92 -0.12
C THR A 86 -1.71 -9.26 0.37
N THR A 87 -0.41 -9.28 0.69
CA THR A 87 0.29 -10.46 1.18
C THR A 87 0.90 -10.21 2.57
N ASP A 88 1.48 -11.24 3.16
CA ASP A 88 2.25 -11.11 4.39
C ASP A 88 3.50 -10.23 4.20
N ALA A 89 4.08 -10.20 2.99
CA ALA A 89 5.20 -9.32 2.67
C ALA A 89 4.78 -7.84 2.68
N PHE A 90 3.54 -7.53 2.29
CA PHE A 90 2.97 -6.20 2.47
C PHE A 90 2.86 -5.86 3.97
N LEU A 91 2.31 -6.76 4.79
CA LEU A 91 2.19 -6.51 6.23
C LEU A 91 3.56 -6.23 6.86
N ALA A 92 4.56 -7.04 6.54
CA ALA A 92 5.94 -6.83 6.99
C ALA A 92 6.55 -5.51 6.49
N ALA A 93 6.32 -5.15 5.23
CA ALA A 93 6.83 -3.91 4.63
C ALA A 93 6.25 -2.66 5.28
N PHE A 94 4.99 -2.70 5.71
CA PHE A 94 4.29 -1.57 6.35
C PHE A 94 4.24 -1.66 7.89
N GLY A 95 4.91 -2.65 8.49
CA GLY A 95 4.98 -2.82 9.94
C GLY A 95 3.64 -3.15 10.60
N LEU A 96 2.77 -3.87 9.89
CA LEU A 96 1.45 -4.28 10.36
C LEU A 96 1.50 -5.74 10.82
N GLU A 97 0.81 -6.09 11.92
CA GLU A 97 0.58 -7.48 12.30
C GLU A 97 -0.63 -8.06 11.56
N SER A 98 -1.61 -7.20 11.26
CA SER A 98 -2.83 -7.55 10.56
C SER A 98 -3.36 -6.37 9.75
N LEU A 99 -4.22 -6.65 8.76
CA LEU A 99 -5.00 -5.61 8.07
C LEU A 99 -5.94 -4.84 9.00
N ARG A 100 -6.24 -5.37 10.18
CA ARG A 100 -7.01 -4.67 11.23
C ARG A 100 -6.25 -3.51 11.85
N ASP A 101 -4.94 -3.46 11.67
CA ASP A 101 -4.10 -2.35 12.15
C ASP A 101 -4.14 -1.15 11.20
N LEU A 102 -4.79 -1.29 10.04
CA LEU A 102 -5.05 -0.17 9.15
C LEU A 102 -6.04 0.79 9.81
N PRO A 103 -5.79 2.11 9.75
CA PRO A 103 -6.68 3.09 10.35
C PRO A 103 -8.05 3.11 9.67
N ASP A 104 -9.10 3.01 10.47
CA ASP A 104 -10.47 3.13 9.99
C ASP A 104 -10.79 4.57 9.56
N ALA A 105 -11.91 4.77 8.84
CA ALA A 105 -12.33 6.09 8.39
C ALA A 105 -12.44 7.13 9.52
N GLU A 106 -12.89 6.73 10.71
CA GLU A 106 -12.93 7.60 11.90
C GLU A 106 -11.52 7.97 12.37
N GLN A 107 -10.60 7.00 12.42
CA GLN A 107 -9.20 7.23 12.81
C GLN A 107 -8.46 8.13 11.80
N LEU A 108 -8.76 7.99 10.51
CA LEU A 108 -8.25 8.88 9.46
C LEU A 108 -8.78 10.31 9.61
N ASN A 109 -10.05 10.47 9.97
CA ASN A 109 -10.65 11.78 10.25
C ASN A 109 -10.05 12.43 11.49
N ASP A 110 -9.90 11.69 12.59
CA ASP A 110 -9.31 12.19 13.84
C ASP A 110 -7.83 12.55 13.69
N ALA A 111 -7.09 11.83 12.84
CA ALA A 111 -5.72 12.17 12.46
C ALA A 111 -5.63 13.42 11.55
N GLY A 112 -6.77 13.98 11.11
CA GLY A 112 -6.83 15.11 10.19
C GLY A 112 -6.41 14.75 8.76
N LEU A 113 -6.39 13.45 8.43
CA LEU A 113 -5.97 12.91 7.13
C LEU A 113 -7.16 12.64 6.19
N ALA A 114 -8.41 12.71 6.69
CA ALA A 114 -9.58 12.65 5.84
C ALA A 114 -9.63 13.85 4.91
N ALA A 115 -9.69 13.60 3.60
CA ALA A 115 -9.87 14.65 2.60
C ALA A 115 -11.14 15.44 2.93
N ARG A 116 -11.01 16.76 3.08
CA ARG A 116 -12.16 17.66 3.09
C ARG A 116 -12.84 17.56 1.71
N ALA A 117 -14.06 17.04 1.70
CA ALA A 117 -14.94 17.06 0.54
C ALA A 117 -15.25 18.50 0.10
#